data_AF-A0A2A4KHF7-F1
#
_entry.id   AF-A0A2A4KHF7-F1
#
_cell.length_a   1.000
_cell.length_b   1.000
_cell.length_c   1.000
_cell.angle_alpha   90.00
_cell.angle_beta   90.00
_cell.angle_gamma   90.00
#
_symmetry.space_group_name_H-M   'P 1'
#
loop_
_entity.id
_entity.type
_entity.pdbx_description
1 polymer ?
#
loop_
_entity_poly.entity_id
_entity_poly.type
_entity_poly.pdbx_seq_one_letter_code
_entity_poly.pdbx_strand_id
1 'polypeptide(L)'
;MARDDIAEFARITGVVPGTAGPALPWGDTRAAYGLDLPADYRAFVDAYGPGTVGSRLTPLIPLPPYGVGTGVAALGPVLDVAAEIGALLRGLREKYPEAFPYFFHPEAGGLLAWGGGVGGEQCFWLTEDVDPDAWPVVVWDRADWRRYDMGMVALLNRALGRQDAFLDELVGPRHGEPLWNPER
;
A
#
# COMPACT_ATOMS: atom_id res chain seq x y z
N MET A 1 12.42 16.11 -9.78
CA MET A 1 11.07 16.62 -10.09
C MET A 1 10.16 16.02 -9.05
N ALA A 2 9.46 16.83 -8.24
CA ALA A 2 8.52 16.29 -7.27
C ALA A 2 7.45 15.52 -8.04
N ARG A 3 7.12 14.29 -7.64
CA ARG A 3 6.04 13.55 -8.28
C ARG A 3 4.73 14.27 -7.96
N ASP A 4 3.89 14.47 -8.98
CA ASP A 4 2.62 15.22 -8.84
C ASP A 4 1.65 14.53 -7.88
N ASP A 5 1.70 13.20 -7.77
CA ASP A 5 0.89 12.38 -6.85
C ASP A 5 1.20 12.67 -5.36
N ILE A 6 2.47 12.78 -4.99
CA ILE A 6 2.91 13.14 -3.63
C ILE A 6 2.55 14.59 -3.31
N ALA A 7 2.73 15.50 -4.28
CA ALA A 7 2.37 16.91 -4.10
C ALA A 7 0.85 17.06 -3.87
N GLU A 8 0.03 16.29 -4.59
CA GLU A 8 -1.40 16.25 -4.40
C GLU A 8 -1.80 15.67 -3.04
N PHE A 9 -1.13 14.61 -2.59
CA PHE A 9 -1.37 14.05 -1.25
C PHE A 9 -1.08 15.08 -0.15
N ALA A 10 0.04 15.80 -0.25
CA ALA A 10 0.37 16.89 0.66
C ALA A 10 -0.69 18.00 0.65
N ARG A 11 -1.20 18.35 -0.54
CA ARG A 11 -2.23 19.38 -0.71
C ARG A 11 -3.55 18.98 -0.06
N ILE A 12 -3.99 17.73 -0.25
CA ILE A 12 -5.26 17.21 0.29
C ILE A 12 -5.17 17.08 1.81
N THR A 13 -4.08 16.50 2.33
CA THR A 13 -3.92 16.25 3.76
C THR A 13 -3.54 17.50 4.57
N GLY A 14 -3.01 18.54 3.91
CA GLY A 14 -2.42 19.70 4.56
C GLY A 14 -1.09 19.39 5.27
N VAL A 15 -0.56 18.17 5.10
CA VAL A 15 0.70 17.74 5.69
C VAL A 15 1.82 17.99 4.69
N VAL A 16 2.69 18.93 5.03
CA VAL A 16 3.94 19.13 4.29
C VAL A 16 4.81 17.89 4.52
N PRO A 17 5.37 17.26 3.48
CA PRO A 17 6.36 16.20 3.62
C PRO A 17 7.49 16.71 4.54
N GLY A 18 7.52 16.20 5.76
CA GLY A 18 8.67 16.34 6.65
C GLY A 18 9.45 15.06 6.49
N THR A 19 10.74 15.14 6.15
CA THR A 19 11.60 13.96 5.97
C THR A 19 11.31 12.94 7.07
N ALA A 20 10.66 11.83 6.70
CA ALA A 20 10.30 10.76 7.61
C ALA A 20 11.58 10.03 8.01
N GLY A 21 12.35 10.61 8.92
CA GLY A 21 13.70 10.13 9.21
C GLY A 21 14.64 10.14 7.98
N PRO A 22 15.79 9.45 8.07
CA PRO A 22 16.67 9.28 6.93
C PRO A 22 16.01 8.40 5.86
N ALA A 23 16.14 8.78 4.58
CA ALA A 23 15.59 8.04 3.44
C ALA A 23 16.04 6.57 3.47
N LEU A 24 15.13 5.66 3.13
CA LEU A 24 15.45 4.25 3.13
C LEU A 24 16.47 3.97 2.01
N PRO A 25 17.59 3.28 2.27
CA PRO A 25 18.47 2.81 1.20
C PRO A 25 17.77 1.66 0.48
N TRP A 26 16.89 1.97 -0.47
CA TRP A 26 16.05 1.02 -1.21
C TRP A 26 16.86 -0.13 -1.83
N GLY A 27 18.12 0.11 -2.21
CA GLY A 27 19.02 -0.91 -2.74
C GLY A 27 18.48 -1.55 -4.02
N ASP A 28 18.91 -2.79 -4.28
CA ASP A 28 18.39 -3.61 -5.38
C ASP A 28 17.33 -4.57 -4.83
N THR A 29 16.08 -4.07 -4.76
CA THR A 29 14.92 -4.83 -4.27
C THR A 29 14.71 -6.11 -5.07
N ARG A 30 14.90 -6.05 -6.39
CA ARG A 30 14.79 -7.21 -7.26
C ARG A 30 15.82 -8.29 -6.95
N ALA A 31 17.08 -7.92 -6.70
CA ALA A 31 18.10 -8.88 -6.31
C ALA A 31 17.84 -9.49 -4.92
N ALA A 32 17.32 -8.69 -3.97
CA ALA A 32 17.08 -9.14 -2.60
C ALA A 32 15.82 -10.02 -2.46
N TYR A 33 14.74 -9.68 -3.16
CA TYR A 33 13.41 -10.26 -2.94
C TYR A 33 12.73 -10.78 -4.21
N GLY A 34 13.37 -10.68 -5.37
CA GLY A 34 12.84 -11.16 -6.65
C GLY A 34 11.80 -10.23 -7.30
N LEU A 35 11.48 -9.10 -6.66
CA LEU A 35 10.54 -8.10 -7.17
C LEU A 35 11.02 -6.69 -6.82
N ASP A 36 10.61 -5.74 -7.65
CA ASP A 36 10.71 -4.32 -7.33
C ASP A 36 9.35 -3.81 -6.84
N LEU A 37 9.37 -2.73 -6.06
CA LEU A 37 8.15 -2.06 -5.59
C LEU A 37 7.81 -0.88 -6.50
N PRO A 38 6.55 -0.40 -6.52
CA PRO A 38 6.21 0.81 -7.25
C PRO A 38 6.96 2.04 -6.73
N ALA A 39 7.34 2.94 -7.64
CA ALA A 39 8.11 4.12 -7.31
C ALA A 39 7.31 5.18 -6.55
N ASP A 40 5.98 5.18 -6.65
CA ASP A 40 5.10 6.05 -5.85
C ASP A 40 5.03 5.59 -4.39
N TYR A 41 4.99 4.29 -4.14
CA TYR A 41 5.13 3.70 -2.81
C TYR A 41 6.45 4.10 -2.16
N ARG A 42 7.57 3.95 -2.88
CA ARG A 42 8.89 4.35 -2.36
C ARG A 42 8.92 5.83 -1.97
N ALA A 43 8.42 6.69 -2.85
CA ALA A 43 8.34 8.13 -2.59
C ALA A 43 7.41 8.46 -1.41
N PHE A 44 6.30 7.74 -1.25
CA PHE A 44 5.39 7.90 -0.12
C PHE A 44 6.06 7.52 1.20
N VAL A 45 6.75 6.38 1.24
CA VAL A 45 7.49 5.92 2.42
C VAL A 45 8.58 6.94 2.81
N ASP A 46 9.38 7.42 1.85
CA ASP A 46 10.42 8.42 2.12
C ASP A 46 9.85 9.77 2.61
N ALA A 47 8.64 10.13 2.17
CA ALA A 47 8.00 11.40 2.50
C ALA A 47 7.23 11.39 3.82
N TYR A 48 6.55 10.28 4.15
CA TYR A 48 5.57 10.23 5.22
C TYR A 48 5.88 9.19 6.30
N GLY A 49 6.65 8.14 5.97
CA GLY A 49 6.93 7.05 6.91
C GLY A 49 5.66 6.29 7.31
N PRO A 50 5.73 5.47 8.37
CA PRO A 50 4.59 4.71 8.85
C PRO A 50 3.48 5.63 9.39
N GLY A 51 2.23 5.23 9.16
CA GLY A 51 1.07 6.02 9.56
C GLY A 51 -0.22 5.47 9.00
N THR A 52 -1.32 6.07 9.44
CA THR A 52 -2.67 5.74 9.00
C THR A 52 -3.22 6.86 8.13
N VAL A 53 -3.71 6.50 6.94
CA VAL A 53 -4.44 7.37 6.03
C VAL A 53 -5.91 7.43 6.47
N GLY A 54 -6.39 8.65 6.72
CA GLY A 54 -7.66 8.87 7.39
C GLY A 54 -7.65 8.20 8.77
N SER A 55 -8.68 7.43 9.07
CA SER A 55 -8.87 6.75 10.37
C SER A 55 -8.80 5.23 10.29
N ARG A 56 -8.53 4.67 9.10
CA ARG A 56 -8.74 3.24 8.84
C ARG A 56 -7.60 2.56 8.10
N LEU A 57 -7.04 3.16 7.05
CA LEU A 57 -6.12 2.49 6.15
C LEU A 57 -4.67 2.69 6.59
N THR A 58 -3.98 1.60 6.93
CA THR A 58 -2.55 1.61 7.27
C THR A 58 -1.76 0.93 6.15
N PRO A 59 -0.94 1.70 5.38
CA PRO A 59 0.00 1.10 4.46
C PRO A 59 1.07 0.30 5.23
N LEU A 60 1.46 -0.85 4.69
CA LEU A 60 2.56 -1.66 5.17
C LEU A 60 3.86 -0.93 4.85
N ILE A 61 4.43 -0.29 5.85
CA ILE A 61 5.65 0.52 5.74
C ILE A 61 6.67 0.00 6.76
N PRO A 62 7.96 -0.06 6.42
CA PRO A 62 8.98 -0.40 7.40
C PRO A 62 8.92 0.59 8.60
N LEU A 63 8.73 0.07 9.81
CA LEU A 63 8.76 0.87 11.06
C LEU A 63 10.18 1.43 11.33
N PRO A 64 10.34 2.57 12.04
CA PRO A 64 11.48 3.48 11.89
C PRO A 64 12.75 3.05 12.68
N PRO A 65 13.92 3.68 12.43
CA PRO A 65 14.77 3.50 11.26
C PRO A 65 15.88 2.44 11.46
N TYR A 66 15.82 1.60 12.51
CA TYR A 66 16.98 0.79 12.92
C TYR A 66 16.64 -0.59 13.55
N GLY A 67 15.56 -1.25 13.11
CA GLY A 67 15.15 -2.55 13.64
C GLY A 67 15.50 -3.73 12.73
N VAL A 68 16.45 -4.57 13.18
CA VAL A 68 16.99 -5.84 12.62
C VAL A 68 17.62 -5.83 11.21
N GLY A 69 17.34 -4.84 10.35
CA GLY A 69 17.96 -4.70 9.03
C GLY A 69 18.23 -3.25 8.63
N THR A 70 19.32 -2.99 7.91
CA THR A 70 19.60 -1.68 7.28
C THR A 70 19.45 -1.78 5.77
N GLY A 71 19.07 -0.68 5.12
CA GLY A 71 18.87 -0.67 3.66
C GLY A 71 17.71 -1.55 3.22
N VAL A 72 17.88 -2.23 2.09
CA VAL A 72 16.88 -3.11 1.46
C VAL A 72 16.35 -4.18 2.43
N ALA A 73 17.15 -4.62 3.41
CA ALA A 73 16.76 -5.62 4.41
C ALA A 73 15.59 -5.18 5.30
N ALA A 74 15.37 -3.87 5.48
CA ALA A 74 14.25 -3.35 6.26
C ALA A 74 12.87 -3.63 5.62
N LEU A 75 12.83 -4.02 4.33
CA LEU A 75 11.61 -4.44 3.65
C LEU A 75 11.20 -5.88 4.01
N GLY A 76 12.11 -6.68 4.57
CA GLY A 76 11.85 -8.09 4.92
C GLY A 76 10.56 -8.27 5.74
N PRO A 77 10.42 -7.62 6.91
CA PRO A 77 9.20 -7.71 7.71
C PRO A 77 7.93 -7.28 6.99
N VAL A 78 8.01 -6.27 6.11
CA VAL A 78 6.86 -5.80 5.31
C VAL A 78 6.44 -6.87 4.30
N LEU A 79 7.41 -7.46 3.61
CA LEU A 79 7.16 -8.50 2.61
C LEU A 79 6.73 -9.82 3.26
N ASP A 80 7.20 -10.13 4.47
CA ASP A 80 6.75 -11.28 5.26
C ASP A 80 5.26 -11.15 5.60
N VAL A 81 4.83 -9.97 6.09
CA VAL A 81 3.41 -9.70 6.36
C VAL A 81 2.58 -9.80 5.08
N ALA A 82 3.07 -9.26 3.96
CA ALA A 82 2.38 -9.37 2.67
C ALA A 82 2.26 -10.84 2.21
N ALA A 83 3.29 -11.66 2.43
CA ALA A 83 3.30 -13.07 2.09
C ALA A 83 2.33 -13.89 2.98
N GLU A 84 2.24 -13.56 4.28
CA GLU A 84 1.28 -14.16 5.21
C GLU A 84 -0.17 -13.87 4.79
N ILE A 85 -0.47 -12.62 4.45
CA ILE A 85 -1.79 -12.23 3.91
C ILE A 85 -2.09 -13.01 2.64
N GLY A 86 -1.13 -13.09 1.71
CA GLY A 86 -1.28 -13.86 0.47
C GLY A 86 -1.54 -15.35 0.73
N ALA A 87 -0.84 -15.97 1.69
CA ALA A 87 -1.04 -17.37 2.05
C ALA A 87 -2.43 -17.63 2.65
N LEU A 88 -2.91 -16.74 3.52
CA LEU A 88 -4.26 -16.83 4.07
C LEU A 88 -5.32 -16.77 2.95
N LEU A 89 -5.18 -15.82 2.03
CA LEU A 89 -6.15 -15.59 0.95
C LEU A 89 -6.12 -16.72 -0.09
N ARG A 90 -4.95 -17.33 -0.39
CA ARG A 90 -4.90 -18.57 -1.18
C ARG A 90 -5.70 -19.69 -0.55
N GLY A 91 -5.55 -19.90 0.77
CA GLY A 91 -6.32 -20.92 1.47
C GLY A 91 -7.83 -20.65 1.47
N LEU A 92 -8.26 -19.38 1.45
CA LEU A 92 -9.66 -19.02 1.26
C LEU A 92 -10.12 -19.25 -0.18
N ARG A 93 -9.29 -18.92 -1.18
CA ARG A 93 -9.57 -19.16 -2.59
C ARG A 93 -9.72 -20.65 -2.91
N GLU A 94 -8.89 -21.52 -2.34
CA GLU A 94 -9.03 -22.97 -2.51
C GLU A 94 -10.38 -23.49 -2.01
N LYS A 95 -10.91 -22.89 -0.94
CA LYS A 95 -12.21 -23.24 -0.35
C LYS A 95 -13.39 -22.60 -1.07
N TYR A 96 -13.20 -21.38 -1.58
CA TYR A 96 -14.24 -20.54 -2.15
C TYR A 96 -13.78 -19.89 -3.47
N PRO A 97 -13.48 -20.66 -4.52
CA PRO A 97 -12.85 -20.14 -5.73
C PRO A 97 -13.65 -19.04 -6.43
N GLU A 98 -14.99 -19.14 -6.41
CA GLU A 98 -15.89 -18.14 -7.00
C GLU A 98 -15.87 -16.78 -6.28
N ALA A 99 -15.49 -16.75 -5.00
CA ALA A 99 -15.43 -15.52 -4.21
C ALA A 99 -14.05 -14.82 -4.28
N PHE A 100 -13.04 -15.49 -4.82
CA PHE A 100 -11.65 -15.03 -4.89
C PHE A 100 -11.12 -15.15 -6.32
N PRO A 101 -11.44 -14.18 -7.21
CA PRO A 101 -11.15 -14.27 -8.63
C PRO A 101 -9.67 -14.05 -8.99
N TYR A 102 -8.85 -13.58 -8.04
CA TYR A 102 -7.44 -13.30 -8.25
C TYR A 102 -6.52 -14.39 -7.68
N PHE A 103 -5.36 -14.56 -8.31
CA PHE A 103 -4.23 -15.26 -7.71
C PHE A 103 -3.53 -14.35 -6.67
N PHE A 104 -2.68 -14.94 -5.82
CA PHE A 104 -1.97 -14.17 -4.78
C PHE A 104 -0.47 -14.46 -4.85
N HIS A 105 0.35 -13.40 -4.75
CA HIS A 105 1.81 -13.50 -4.81
C HIS A 105 2.32 -14.56 -3.81
N PRO A 106 3.22 -15.50 -4.21
CA PRO A 106 4.14 -15.42 -5.36
C PRO A 106 3.66 -16.05 -6.67
N GLU A 107 2.37 -16.39 -6.80
CA GLU A 107 1.83 -16.80 -8.09
C GLU A 107 1.99 -15.66 -9.12
N ALA A 108 2.36 -16.00 -10.37
CA ALA A 108 2.59 -15.01 -11.41
C ALA A 108 1.33 -14.17 -11.67
N GLY A 109 1.47 -12.84 -11.71
CA GLY A 109 0.32 -11.93 -11.80
C GLY A 109 -0.55 -11.89 -10.55
N GLY A 110 -0.05 -12.41 -9.41
CA GLY A 110 -0.78 -12.45 -8.16
C GLY A 110 -0.85 -11.10 -7.44
N LEU A 111 -1.81 -10.99 -6.53
CA LEU A 111 -1.96 -9.84 -5.65
C LEU A 111 -0.87 -9.84 -4.56
N LEU A 112 -0.16 -8.72 -4.44
CA LEU A 112 0.80 -8.43 -3.36
C LEU A 112 0.19 -7.39 -2.44
N ALA A 113 -0.02 -7.73 -1.16
CA ALA A 113 -0.63 -6.82 -0.19
C ALA A 113 0.30 -5.65 0.15
N TRP A 114 -0.25 -4.44 0.25
CA TRP A 114 0.51 -3.24 0.63
C TRP A 114 -0.17 -2.40 1.70
N GLY A 115 -1.42 -2.67 2.04
CA GLY A 115 -2.13 -1.93 3.07
C GLY A 115 -3.42 -2.62 3.47
N GLY A 116 -3.89 -2.31 4.67
CA GLY A 116 -5.09 -2.90 5.22
C GLY A 116 -5.82 -1.93 6.15
N GLY A 117 -7.13 -2.12 6.23
CA GLY A 117 -8.04 -1.38 7.09
C GLY A 117 -8.34 -2.12 8.39
N VAL A 118 -8.61 -1.38 9.48
CA VAL A 118 -9.14 -1.95 10.73
C VAL A 118 -10.49 -2.69 10.51
N GLY A 119 -11.21 -2.38 9.42
CA GLY A 119 -12.45 -3.06 9.04
C GLY A 119 -12.28 -4.36 8.28
N GLY A 120 -11.05 -4.77 7.99
CA GLY A 120 -10.74 -5.96 7.19
C GLY A 120 -10.67 -5.68 5.68
N GLU A 121 -10.73 -4.41 5.26
CA GLU A 121 -10.47 -4.02 3.88
C GLU A 121 -8.99 -4.23 3.54
N GLN A 122 -8.67 -4.85 2.42
CA GLN A 122 -7.27 -5.09 2.02
C GLN A 122 -6.97 -4.45 0.67
N CYS A 123 -5.78 -3.88 0.55
CA CYS A 123 -5.29 -3.27 -0.69
C CYS A 123 -4.05 -4.01 -1.21
N PHE A 124 -4.04 -4.21 -2.51
CA PHE A 124 -3.04 -5.01 -3.20
C PHE A 124 -2.52 -4.29 -4.44
N TRP A 125 -1.29 -4.59 -4.82
CA TRP A 125 -0.78 -4.38 -6.18
C TRP A 125 -1.03 -5.66 -6.95
N LEU A 126 -1.54 -5.54 -8.17
CA LEU A 126 -1.64 -6.67 -9.09
C LEU A 126 -0.36 -6.75 -9.91
N THR A 127 0.45 -7.77 -9.66
CA THR A 127 1.82 -7.90 -10.21
C THR A 127 1.84 -8.45 -11.65
N GLU A 128 0.96 -7.93 -12.51
CA GLU A 128 0.72 -8.44 -13.87
C GLU A 128 1.73 -7.95 -14.92
N ASP A 129 2.47 -6.88 -14.64
CA ASP A 129 3.49 -6.32 -15.52
C ASP A 129 4.91 -6.52 -14.96
N VAL A 130 5.93 -6.47 -15.82
CA VAL A 130 7.34 -6.48 -15.41
C VAL A 130 7.77 -5.15 -14.80
N ASP A 131 7.12 -4.05 -15.19
CA ASP A 131 7.29 -2.71 -14.63
C ASP A 131 6.36 -2.51 -13.43
N PRO A 132 6.89 -2.37 -12.19
CA PRO A 132 6.08 -2.11 -11.01
C PRO A 132 5.27 -0.81 -11.07
N ASP A 133 5.72 0.18 -11.83
CA ASP A 133 4.98 1.45 -11.98
C ASP A 133 3.71 1.28 -12.82
N ALA A 134 3.57 0.16 -13.52
CA ALA A 134 2.36 -0.20 -14.27
C ALA A 134 1.39 -1.08 -13.46
N TRP A 135 1.73 -1.48 -12.23
CA TRP A 135 0.86 -2.34 -11.42
C TRP A 135 -0.39 -1.59 -10.95
N PRO A 136 -1.60 -2.07 -11.31
CA PRO A 136 -2.83 -1.48 -10.84
C PRO A 136 -3.08 -1.88 -9.38
N VAL A 137 -3.88 -1.08 -8.70
CA VAL A 137 -4.33 -1.38 -7.34
C VAL A 137 -5.63 -2.18 -7.39
N VAL A 138 -5.71 -3.22 -6.57
CA VAL A 138 -6.95 -3.94 -6.29
C VAL A 138 -7.30 -3.77 -4.82
N VAL A 139 -8.56 -3.41 -4.54
CA VAL A 139 -9.09 -3.26 -3.20
C VAL A 139 -10.17 -4.32 -2.97
N TRP A 140 -10.13 -4.93 -1.80
CA TRP A 140 -11.12 -5.90 -1.33
C TRP A 140 -11.80 -5.38 -0.06
N ASP A 141 -13.13 -5.32 -0.06
CA ASP A 141 -13.95 -5.09 1.14
C ASP A 141 -15.09 -6.11 1.17
N ARG A 142 -15.10 -6.99 2.18
CA ARG A 142 -16.23 -7.90 2.49
C ARG A 142 -16.83 -8.60 1.25
N ALA A 143 -15.95 -9.15 0.39
CA ALA A 143 -16.26 -9.86 -0.86
C ALA A 143 -16.53 -9.00 -2.11
N ASP A 144 -16.51 -7.66 -2.03
CA ASP A 144 -16.45 -6.78 -3.19
C ASP A 144 -14.98 -6.55 -3.59
N TRP A 145 -14.65 -6.83 -4.85
CA TRP A 145 -13.33 -6.66 -5.42
C TRP A 145 -13.37 -5.55 -6.45
N ARG A 146 -12.53 -4.52 -6.28
CA ARG A 146 -12.44 -3.40 -7.22
C ARG A 146 -11.02 -3.16 -7.68
N ARG A 147 -10.85 -3.13 -9.00
CA ARG A 147 -9.59 -2.78 -9.66
C ARG A 147 -9.59 -1.29 -10.01
N TYR A 148 -8.44 -0.67 -9.78
CA TYR A 148 -8.14 0.71 -10.12
C TYR A 148 -6.83 0.74 -10.92
N ASP A 149 -6.91 1.16 -12.19
CA ASP A 149 -5.74 1.28 -13.06
C ASP A 149 -4.93 2.54 -12.73
N MET A 150 -4.33 2.55 -11.54
CA MET A 150 -3.45 3.59 -11.01
C MET A 150 -2.57 3.04 -9.89
N GLY A 151 -1.50 3.77 -9.58
CA GLY A 151 -0.62 3.48 -8.44
C GLY A 151 -1.26 3.74 -7.07
N MET A 152 -0.57 3.32 -6.03
CA MET A 152 -0.99 3.46 -4.64
C MET A 152 -1.33 4.90 -4.27
N VAL A 153 -0.44 5.86 -4.54
CA VAL A 153 -0.62 7.25 -4.07
C VAL A 153 -1.79 7.92 -4.80
N ALA A 154 -1.96 7.62 -6.09
CA ALA A 154 -3.11 8.09 -6.85
C ALA A 154 -4.44 7.57 -6.28
N LEU A 155 -4.48 6.31 -5.83
CA LEU A 155 -5.64 5.74 -5.13
C LEU A 155 -5.90 6.46 -3.80
N LEU A 156 -4.86 6.71 -3.00
CA LEU A 156 -5.00 7.45 -1.74
C LEU A 156 -5.57 8.85 -1.97
N ASN A 157 -5.07 9.57 -2.98
CA ASN A 157 -5.58 10.89 -3.36
C ASN A 157 -7.05 10.84 -3.78
N ARG A 158 -7.44 9.81 -4.53
CA ARG A 158 -8.84 9.60 -4.94
C ARG A 158 -9.76 9.35 -3.75
N ALA A 159 -9.31 8.51 -2.81
CA ALA A 159 -10.03 8.20 -1.57
C ALA A 159 -10.20 9.45 -0.69
N LEU A 160 -9.10 10.16 -0.41
CA LEU A 160 -9.11 11.36 0.44
C LEU A 160 -9.85 12.53 -0.22
N GLY A 161 -9.79 12.63 -1.55
CA GLY A 161 -10.52 13.61 -2.34
C GLY A 161 -12.01 13.30 -2.48
N ARG A 162 -12.48 12.17 -1.92
CA ARG A 162 -13.88 11.72 -1.94
C ARG A 162 -14.49 11.61 -3.34
N GLN A 163 -13.69 11.10 -4.27
CA GLN A 163 -14.08 10.97 -5.67
C GLN A 163 -14.66 9.58 -5.99
N ASP A 164 -14.64 8.65 -5.02
CA ASP A 164 -15.18 7.30 -5.15
C ASP A 164 -15.78 6.83 -3.83
N ALA A 165 -17.10 6.61 -3.81
CA ALA A 165 -17.84 6.23 -2.60
C ALA A 165 -17.37 4.89 -1.99
N PHE A 166 -16.77 4.00 -2.78
CA PHE A 166 -16.21 2.76 -2.24
C PHE A 166 -14.89 3.01 -1.51
N LEU A 167 -14.08 3.95 -2.00
CA LEU A 167 -12.83 4.33 -1.35
C LEU A 167 -13.05 5.25 -0.15
N ASP A 168 -14.17 5.97 -0.07
CA ASP A 168 -14.53 6.77 1.11
C ASP A 168 -14.56 5.92 2.39
N GLU A 169 -15.10 4.70 2.31
CA GLU A 169 -15.17 3.76 3.44
C GLU A 169 -13.79 3.18 3.80
N LEU A 170 -12.89 3.07 2.82
CA LEU A 170 -11.52 2.55 3.00
C LEU A 170 -10.68 3.45 3.93
N VAL A 171 -10.78 4.77 3.78
CA VAL A 171 -10.07 5.75 4.64
C VAL A 171 -10.91 6.21 5.85
N GLY A 172 -12.21 5.96 5.80
CA GLY A 172 -13.17 6.13 6.89
C GLY A 172 -13.79 7.53 7.00
N PRO A 173 -15.00 7.65 7.58
CA PRO A 173 -15.67 8.93 7.77
C PRO A 173 -15.34 9.51 9.14
N ARG A 174 -14.50 10.55 9.23
CA ARG A 174 -14.48 11.39 10.44
C ARG A 174 -14.30 12.87 10.10
N HIS A 175 -15.38 13.62 10.27
CA HIS A 175 -15.32 15.08 10.34
C HIS A 175 -14.39 15.50 11.49
N GLY A 176 -13.37 16.30 11.18
CA GLY A 176 -12.50 16.91 12.18
C GLY A 176 -11.28 16.10 12.59
N GLU A 177 -11.05 14.90 12.04
CA GLU A 177 -9.79 14.16 12.23
C GLU A 177 -8.76 14.46 11.13
N PRO A 178 -7.45 14.34 11.43
CA PRO A 178 -6.41 14.44 10.41
C PRO A 178 -6.59 13.37 9.33
N LEU A 179 -6.38 13.77 8.07
CA LEU A 179 -6.38 12.84 6.93
C LEU A 179 -5.09 11.99 6.84
N TRP A 180 -4.08 12.34 7.63
CA TRP A 180 -2.85 11.58 7.81
C TRP A 180 -2.48 11.58 9.30
N ASN A 181 -2.31 10.38 9.85
CA ASN A 181 -1.97 10.15 11.26
C ASN A 181 -0.64 9.38 11.33
N PRO A 182 0.50 10.06 11.47
CA PRO A 182 1.80 9.40 11.52
C PRO A 182 1.94 8.54 12.78
N GLU A 183 2.51 7.35 12.64
CA GLU A 183 2.91 6.51 13.78
C GLU A 183 4.20 7.11 14.39
N ARG A 184 4.21 7.32 15.71
CA ARG A 184 5.35 7.90 16.45
C ARG A 184 6.23 6.84 17.07
#